data_AF-A0A2D6Q2P8-F1
#
_entry.id   AF-A0A2D6Q2P8-F1
#
_cell.length_a   1.000
_cell.length_b   1.000
_cell.length_c   1.000
_cell.angle_alpha   90.00
_cell.angle_beta   90.00
_cell.angle_gamma   90.00
#
_symmetry.space_group_name_H-M   'P 1'
#
loop_
_entity.id
_entity.type
_entity.pdbx_description
1 polymer ?
#
loop_
_entity_poly.entity_id
_entity_poly.type
_entity_poly.pdbx_seq_one_letter_code
_entity_poly.pdbx_strand_id
1 'polypeptide(L)'
;MKMNEHEIWKACKEHDSKKYLTLASMKYGYGKLCCYAVSTLGEKNIITSYENICLALWRMFPKAENFHISGFDDMPDTDYMEKLIKLRSTLSDQGYLVGGNAGKGGREWLLTPKGQKWARQAKSVLSGEVEVTETLESSPVEKGTTDYMQHFNQMVDSMLYKNFIEEKDTENIESSAVCRSLNILYSSTTFDKDYREKRKFYQNKIIAIKKDGHSDPRLDKFEEFLSWLDNKMGVRKNA
;
A
#
# COMPACT_ATOMS: atom_id res chain seq x y z
N MET A 1 -18.94 -9.24 26.64
CA MET A 1 -17.68 -8.77 27.27
C MET A 1 -17.77 -7.26 27.39
N LYS A 2 -17.41 -6.67 28.53
CA LYS A 2 -17.35 -5.21 28.63
C LYS A 2 -16.09 -4.69 27.94
N MET A 3 -16.15 -3.51 27.34
CA MET A 3 -15.03 -2.96 26.56
C MET A 3 -13.74 -2.82 27.39
N ASN A 4 -13.85 -2.48 28.67
CA ASN A 4 -12.74 -2.38 29.62
C ASN A 4 -12.12 -3.72 30.04
N GLU A 5 -12.77 -4.85 29.72
CA GLU A 5 -12.27 -6.20 30.01
C GLU A 5 -11.49 -6.78 28.83
N HIS A 6 -11.63 -6.20 27.62
CA HIS A 6 -10.97 -6.65 26.40
C HIS A 6 -9.45 -6.46 26.47
N GLU A 7 -8.69 -7.43 25.97
CA GLU A 7 -7.22 -7.38 25.90
C GLU A 7 -6.67 -6.12 25.20
N ILE A 8 -7.33 -5.63 24.15
CA ILE A 8 -7.00 -4.38 23.45
C ILE A 8 -7.08 -3.19 24.39
N TRP A 9 -8.10 -3.12 25.24
CA TRP A 9 -8.25 -2.01 26.18
C TRP A 9 -7.12 -1.94 27.21
N LYS A 10 -6.53 -3.10 27.54
CA LYS A 10 -5.38 -3.20 28.45
C LYS A 10 -4.07 -2.89 27.73
N ALA A 11 -3.94 -3.36 26.48
CA ALA A 11 -2.72 -3.23 25.67
C ALA A 11 -2.55 -1.83 25.06
N CYS A 12 -3.65 -1.21 24.64
CA CYS A 12 -3.69 0.04 23.91
C CYS A 12 -4.15 1.17 24.84
N LYS A 13 -3.29 2.17 25.03
CA LYS A 13 -3.61 3.41 25.75
C LYS A 13 -3.48 4.58 24.80
N GLU A 14 -4.25 5.62 25.08
CA GLU A 14 -4.10 6.88 24.36
C GLU A 14 -2.67 7.42 24.52
N HIS A 15 -2.09 7.83 23.40
CA HIS A 15 -0.80 8.51 23.36
C HIS A 15 -0.97 10.02 23.52
N ASP A 16 0.13 10.76 23.71
CA ASP A 16 0.08 12.22 23.72
C ASP A 16 -0.56 12.76 22.44
N SER A 17 -1.64 13.53 22.60
CA SER A 17 -2.43 14.02 21.48
C SER A 17 -1.68 14.98 20.58
N LYS A 18 -0.80 15.81 21.12
CA LYS A 18 0.01 16.70 20.27
C LYS A 18 0.92 15.87 19.36
N LYS A 19 1.56 14.83 19.89
CA LYS A 19 2.47 13.97 19.12
C LYS A 19 1.76 13.20 18.01
N TYR A 20 0.65 12.52 18.30
CA TYR A 20 -0.02 11.73 17.26
C TYR A 20 -0.74 12.60 16.23
N LEU A 21 -1.23 13.79 16.60
CA LEU A 21 -1.82 14.74 15.65
C LEU A 21 -0.77 15.34 14.72
N THR A 22 0.39 15.71 15.26
CA THR A 22 1.52 16.14 14.42
C THR A 22 1.92 15.02 13.47
N LEU A 23 2.05 13.78 13.95
CA LEU A 23 2.35 12.63 13.09
C LEU A 23 1.28 12.42 12.01
N ALA A 24 0.00 12.55 12.36
CA ALA A 24 -1.12 12.41 11.41
C ALA A 24 -1.06 13.44 10.28
N SER A 25 -0.61 14.67 10.56
CA SER A 25 -0.44 15.73 9.55
C SER A 25 0.75 15.52 8.61
N MET A 26 1.67 14.59 8.93
CA MET A 26 2.82 14.30 8.07
C MET A 26 2.44 13.42 6.87
N LYS A 27 3.32 13.36 5.88
CA LYS A 27 3.20 12.42 4.75
C LYS A 27 3.05 10.98 5.26
N TYR A 28 1.96 10.35 4.83
CA TYR A 28 1.53 9.00 5.24
C TYR A 28 1.30 8.84 6.75
N GLY A 29 0.99 9.93 7.47
CA GLY A 29 0.82 9.97 8.91
C GLY A 29 -0.15 8.92 9.46
N TYR A 30 -1.36 8.88 8.90
CA TYR A 30 -2.36 7.87 9.25
C TYR A 30 -1.86 6.43 8.99
N GLY A 31 -1.17 6.19 7.88
CA GLY A 31 -0.56 4.88 7.58
C GLY A 31 0.48 4.46 8.62
N LYS A 32 1.30 5.41 9.09
CA LYS A 32 2.29 5.18 10.16
C LYS A 32 1.62 4.88 11.50
N LEU A 33 0.54 5.59 11.85
CA LEU A 33 -0.27 5.31 13.04
C LEU A 33 -0.89 3.91 12.98
N CYS A 34 -1.41 3.50 11.82
CA CYS A 34 -1.90 2.14 11.59
C CYS A 34 -0.80 1.09 11.75
N CYS A 35 0.38 1.31 11.18
CA CYS A 35 1.51 0.40 11.33
C CYS A 35 1.91 0.24 12.81
N TYR A 36 1.91 1.34 13.55
CA TYR A 36 2.21 1.34 14.97
C TYR A 36 1.18 0.56 15.80
N ALA A 37 -0.12 0.73 15.51
CA ALA A 37 -1.18 -0.04 16.15
C ALA A 37 -1.01 -1.55 15.90
N VAL A 38 -0.77 -1.95 14.64
CA VAL A 38 -0.51 -3.36 14.28
C VAL A 38 0.73 -3.92 14.99
N SER A 39 1.82 -3.14 15.04
CA SER A 39 3.04 -3.52 15.78
C SER A 39 2.75 -3.72 17.27
N THR A 40 1.97 -2.82 17.87
CA THR A 40 1.62 -2.88 19.30
C THR A 40 0.79 -4.12 19.62
N LEU A 41 -0.18 -4.46 18.77
CA LEU A 41 -0.97 -5.68 18.92
C LEU A 41 -0.09 -6.93 18.80
N GLY A 42 0.78 -6.99 17.79
CA GLY A 42 1.70 -8.11 17.57
C GLY A 42 2.70 -8.29 18.73
N GLU A 43 3.29 -7.21 19.25
CA GLU A 43 4.17 -7.25 20.44
C GLU A 43 3.47 -7.78 21.70
N LYS A 44 2.13 -7.73 21.73
CA LYS A 44 1.29 -8.25 22.83
C LYS A 44 0.65 -9.59 22.52
N ASN A 45 1.02 -10.24 21.41
CA ASN A 45 0.41 -11.47 20.91
C ASN A 45 -1.12 -11.38 20.74
N ILE A 46 -1.63 -10.19 20.42
CA ILE A 46 -3.04 -9.98 20.09
C ILE A 46 -3.21 -10.15 18.59
N ILE A 47 -4.21 -10.94 18.19
CA ILE A 47 -4.54 -11.18 16.78
C ILE A 47 -4.81 -9.86 16.06
N THR A 48 -4.12 -9.62 14.96
CA THR A 48 -4.28 -8.41 14.14
C THR A 48 -5.40 -8.58 13.11
N SER A 49 -6.62 -8.77 13.58
CA SER A 49 -7.83 -8.71 12.73
C SER A 49 -8.19 -7.27 12.38
N TYR A 50 -9.05 -7.07 11.37
CA TYR A 50 -9.55 -5.75 11.01
C TYR A 50 -10.19 -5.05 12.22
N GLU A 51 -11.07 -5.76 12.93
CA GLU A 51 -11.81 -5.24 14.07
C GLU A 51 -10.87 -4.85 15.21
N ASN A 52 -9.84 -5.66 15.48
CA ASN A 52 -8.87 -5.38 16.53
C ASN A 52 -8.00 -4.16 16.20
N ILE A 53 -7.64 -3.98 14.92
CA ILE A 53 -6.87 -2.81 14.48
C ILE A 53 -7.72 -1.54 14.57
N CYS A 54 -8.99 -1.58 14.17
CA CYS A 54 -9.90 -0.43 14.32
C CYS A 54 -10.02 0.00 15.80
N LEU A 55 -10.22 -0.96 16.70
CA LEU A 55 -10.30 -0.68 18.14
C LEU A 55 -8.98 -0.11 18.68
N ALA A 56 -7.84 -0.63 18.24
CA ALA A 56 -6.53 -0.11 18.63
C ALA A 56 -6.31 1.32 18.13
N LEU A 57 -6.61 1.60 16.85
CA LEU A 57 -6.51 2.93 16.25
C LEU A 57 -7.34 3.96 17.01
N TRP A 58 -8.63 3.67 17.22
CA TRP A 58 -9.54 4.54 17.94
C TRP A 58 -9.09 4.76 19.39
N ARG A 59 -8.64 3.71 20.08
CA ARG A 59 -8.24 3.79 21.49
C ARG A 59 -6.93 4.56 21.71
N MET A 60 -5.98 4.40 20.79
CA MET A 60 -4.64 4.99 20.89
C MET A 60 -4.60 6.43 20.39
N PHE A 61 -5.46 6.76 19.42
CA PHE A 61 -5.45 8.04 18.70
C PHE A 61 -6.86 8.63 18.53
N PRO A 62 -7.62 8.81 19.64
CA PRO A 62 -9.06 9.12 19.57
C PRO A 62 -9.38 10.47 18.94
N LYS A 63 -8.46 11.43 18.93
CA LYS A 63 -8.69 12.79 18.36
C LYS A 63 -8.20 12.95 16.93
N ALA A 64 -7.70 11.88 16.31
CA ALA A 64 -7.24 11.95 14.93
C ALA A 64 -8.46 11.97 13.99
N GLU A 65 -8.65 13.07 13.25
CA GLU A 65 -9.88 13.40 12.52
C GLU A 65 -10.44 12.27 11.65
N ASN A 66 -9.57 11.49 10.99
CA ASN A 66 -10.01 10.39 10.13
C ASN A 66 -10.23 9.05 10.86
N PHE A 67 -10.10 9.01 12.18
CA PHE A 67 -10.36 7.83 13.01
C PHE A 67 -11.67 7.93 13.78
N HIS A 68 -12.41 9.02 13.62
CA HIS A 68 -13.75 9.18 14.16
C HIS A 68 -14.63 9.86 13.13
N ILE A 69 -15.94 9.70 13.25
CA ILE A 69 -16.87 10.38 12.36
C ILE A 69 -16.79 11.89 12.65
N SER A 70 -16.74 12.71 11.61
CA SER A 70 -16.74 14.18 11.76
C SER A 70 -17.93 14.63 12.63
N GLY A 71 -17.63 15.31 13.74
CA GLY A 71 -18.63 15.76 14.72
C GLY A 71 -19.03 14.73 15.78
N PHE A 72 -18.45 13.53 15.77
CA PHE A 72 -18.68 12.45 16.74
C PHE A 72 -17.35 11.81 17.15
N ASP A 73 -16.60 12.47 18.03
CA ASP A 73 -15.26 12.06 18.49
C ASP A 73 -15.25 10.70 19.22
N ASP A 74 -16.42 10.25 19.70
CA ASP A 74 -16.62 8.96 20.36
C ASP A 74 -17.05 7.82 19.42
N MET A 75 -17.23 8.10 18.12
CA MET A 75 -17.67 7.11 17.15
C MET A 75 -16.59 6.86 16.10
N PRO A 76 -16.07 5.63 15.95
CA PRO A 76 -15.00 5.35 14.99
C PRO A 76 -15.47 5.48 13.53
N ASP A 77 -14.66 6.11 12.68
CA ASP A 77 -14.86 6.08 11.23
C ASP A 77 -14.28 4.80 10.62
N THR A 78 -15.12 3.76 10.57
CA THR A 78 -14.73 2.47 10.03
C THR A 78 -14.49 2.48 8.52
N ASP A 79 -15.05 3.44 7.76
CA ASP A 79 -14.83 3.49 6.30
C ASP A 79 -13.40 3.95 5.99
N TYR A 80 -12.95 5.02 6.64
CA TYR A 80 -11.57 5.46 6.49
C TYR A 80 -10.57 4.43 7.04
N MET A 81 -10.83 3.86 8.22
CA MET A 81 -9.99 2.80 8.78
C MET A 81 -9.94 1.58 7.86
N GLU A 82 -11.04 1.20 7.21
CA GLU A 82 -11.06 0.14 6.21
C GLU A 82 -10.16 0.46 5.02
N LYS A 83 -10.23 1.68 4.48
CA LYS A 83 -9.35 2.10 3.37
C LYS A 83 -7.87 2.03 3.75
N LEU A 84 -7.56 2.37 5.00
CA LEU A 84 -6.22 2.30 5.54
C LEU A 84 -5.77 0.84 5.69
N ILE A 85 -6.49 0.02 6.47
CA ILE A 85 -6.10 -1.35 6.81
C ILE A 85 -6.11 -2.27 5.58
N LYS A 86 -7.17 -2.18 4.75
CA LYS A 86 -7.33 -3.01 3.54
C LYS A 86 -6.63 -2.42 2.32
N LEU A 87 -5.85 -1.35 2.50
CA LEU A 87 -5.04 -0.72 1.46
C LEU A 87 -5.87 -0.38 0.21
N ARG A 88 -7.01 0.30 0.38
CA ARG A 88 -7.89 0.73 -0.73
C ARG A 88 -7.66 2.19 -1.17
N SER A 89 -6.56 2.82 -0.73
CA SER A 89 -6.17 4.19 -1.09
C SER A 89 -5.36 4.26 -2.41
N THR A 90 -4.62 5.33 -2.68
CA THR A 90 -3.70 5.43 -3.83
C THR A 90 -2.49 4.51 -3.66
N LEU A 91 -1.92 3.98 -4.75
CA LEU A 91 -0.80 3.00 -4.70
C LEU A 91 0.45 3.48 -3.94
N SER A 92 0.71 4.79 -3.92
CA SER A 92 1.84 5.43 -3.19
C SER A 92 1.72 5.23 -1.68
N ASP A 93 0.48 5.11 -1.24
CA ASP A 93 0.07 5.09 0.15
C ASP A 93 -0.20 3.65 0.61
N GLN A 94 0.16 2.62 -0.18
CA GLN A 94 -0.11 1.21 0.09
C GLN A 94 1.17 0.38 0.33
N GLY A 95 1.02 -0.94 0.57
CA GLY A 95 2.11 -1.92 0.64
C GLY A 95 2.79 -2.03 2.01
N TYR A 96 2.22 -1.45 3.06
CA TYR A 96 2.74 -1.51 4.42
C TYR A 96 2.12 -2.64 5.27
N LEU A 97 1.01 -3.23 4.81
CA LEU A 97 0.39 -4.42 5.38
C LEU A 97 0.23 -5.52 4.32
N VAL A 98 0.20 -6.77 4.79
CA VAL A 98 -0.19 -7.97 4.03
C VAL A 98 -1.08 -8.83 4.89
N GLY A 99 -1.94 -9.65 4.30
CA GLY A 99 -2.84 -10.54 5.02
C GLY A 99 -4.30 -10.30 4.66
N GLY A 100 -5.18 -10.56 5.61
CA GLY A 100 -6.62 -10.48 5.43
C GLY A 100 -7.35 -10.53 6.77
N ASN A 101 -8.65 -10.87 6.73
CA ASN A 101 -9.45 -10.84 7.94
C ASN A 101 -9.41 -12.18 8.68
N ALA A 102 -8.53 -12.29 9.69
CA ALA A 102 -8.29 -13.53 10.45
C ALA A 102 -9.55 -14.14 11.08
N GLY A 103 -10.51 -13.31 11.52
CA GLY A 103 -11.76 -13.78 12.13
C GLY A 103 -12.72 -14.52 11.20
N LYS A 104 -12.46 -14.55 9.88
CA LYS A 104 -13.29 -15.24 8.87
C LYS A 104 -12.49 -16.23 8.01
N GLY A 105 -11.46 -16.86 8.59
CA GLY A 105 -10.59 -17.81 7.89
C GLY A 105 -9.53 -17.17 6.98
N GLY A 106 -9.38 -15.83 7.05
CA GLY A 106 -8.25 -15.13 6.45
C GLY A 106 -6.96 -15.28 7.27
N ARG A 107 -5.83 -14.79 6.73
CA ARG A 107 -4.59 -14.64 7.49
C ARG A 107 -4.59 -13.31 8.23
N GLU A 108 -3.96 -13.23 9.39
CA GLU A 108 -3.80 -11.98 10.15
C GLU A 108 -3.14 -10.86 9.33
N TRP A 109 -3.45 -9.60 9.65
CA TRP A 109 -2.75 -8.47 9.05
C TRP A 109 -1.36 -8.32 9.64
N LEU A 110 -0.34 -8.46 8.82
CA LEU A 110 1.06 -8.40 9.21
C LEU A 110 1.75 -7.22 8.53
N LEU A 111 2.73 -6.65 9.23
CA LEU A 111 3.57 -5.59 8.67
C LEU A 111 4.52 -6.16 7.62
N THR A 112 4.57 -5.51 6.46
CA THR A 112 5.67 -5.70 5.51
C THR A 112 6.95 -5.02 6.04
N PRO A 113 8.12 -5.19 5.39
CA PRO A 113 9.31 -4.40 5.74
C PRO A 113 9.06 -2.88 5.71
N LYS A 114 8.23 -2.39 4.77
CA LYS A 114 7.79 -0.99 4.72
C LYS A 114 6.96 -0.63 5.95
N GLY A 115 5.99 -1.46 6.32
CA GLY A 115 5.18 -1.26 7.52
C GLY A 115 5.98 -1.28 8.81
N GLN A 116 6.97 -2.17 8.94
CA GLN A 116 7.87 -2.20 10.09
C GLN A 116 8.69 -0.90 10.21
N LYS A 117 9.20 -0.37 9.09
CA LYS A 117 9.88 0.93 9.07
C LYS A 117 8.95 2.05 9.54
N TRP A 118 7.72 2.07 9.05
CA TRP A 118 6.72 3.07 9.43
C TRP A 118 6.29 2.97 10.90
N ALA A 119 6.13 1.76 11.42
CA ALA A 119 5.84 1.52 12.83
C ALA A 119 6.97 2.05 13.74
N ARG A 120 8.24 1.83 13.37
CA ARG A 120 9.40 2.37 14.10
C ARG A 120 9.43 3.90 14.06
N GLN A 121 9.19 4.50 12.89
CA GLN A 121 9.12 5.97 12.76
C GLN A 121 8.03 6.56 13.67
N ALA A 122 6.84 5.96 13.67
CA ALA A 122 5.76 6.37 14.56
C ALA A 122 6.16 6.21 16.04
N LYS A 123 6.76 5.07 16.41
CA LYS A 123 7.22 4.80 17.78
C LYS A 123 8.21 5.85 18.27
N SER A 124 9.18 6.25 17.45
CA SER A 124 10.18 7.28 17.82
C SER A 124 9.53 8.66 18.04
N VAL A 125 8.55 9.04 17.21
CA VAL A 125 7.78 10.28 17.42
C VAL A 125 6.94 10.21 18.69
N LEU A 126 6.19 9.12 18.89
CA LEU A 126 5.28 8.96 20.03
C LEU A 126 6.02 8.86 21.37
N SER A 127 7.18 8.20 21.40
CA SER A 127 8.05 8.12 22.58
C SER A 127 8.78 9.42 22.89
N GLY A 128 8.96 10.30 21.90
CA GLY A 128 9.76 11.52 22.05
C GLY A 128 11.27 11.30 21.91
N GLU A 129 11.70 10.13 21.40
CA GLU A 129 13.10 9.88 21.02
C GLU A 129 13.57 10.76 19.86
N VAL A 130 12.62 11.28 19.07
CA VAL A 130 12.86 12.27 18.02
C VAL A 130 12.02 13.49 18.35
N GLU A 131 12.66 14.64 18.59
CA GLU A 131 11.96 15.92 18.51
C GLU A 131 11.43 16.04 17.09
N VAL A 132 10.13 16.32 16.95
CA VAL A 132 9.51 16.55 15.65
C VAL A 132 10.00 17.91 15.15
N THR A 133 11.24 17.99 14.71
CA THR A 133 11.66 19.00 13.76
C THR A 133 10.96 18.66 12.46
N GLU A 134 10.50 19.66 11.72
CA GLU A 134 9.82 19.54 10.41
C GLU A 134 10.68 18.85 9.31
N THR A 135 11.80 18.21 9.70
CA THR A 135 12.84 17.59 8.88
C THR A 135 12.99 16.10 9.16
N LEU A 136 11.89 15.35 9.21
CA LEU A 136 11.92 13.94 8.80
C LEU A 136 11.66 13.91 7.28
N GLU A 137 12.70 14.22 6.51
CA GLU A 137 12.73 14.25 5.04
C GLU A 137 11.37 14.62 4.42
N SER A 138 11.08 15.91 4.39
CA SER A 138 10.44 16.43 3.18
C SER A 138 11.43 16.20 2.04
N SER A 139 11.38 15.02 1.40
CA SER A 139 11.62 15.05 -0.04
C SER A 139 10.63 16.09 -0.53
N PRO A 140 11.08 17.18 -1.18
CA PRO A 140 10.14 18.16 -1.69
C PRO A 140 9.19 17.38 -2.58
N VAL A 141 7.95 17.21 -2.12
CA VAL A 141 6.87 16.96 -3.06
C VAL A 141 6.72 18.31 -3.69
N GLU A 142 7.47 18.53 -4.78
CA GLU A 142 7.12 19.54 -5.75
C GLU A 142 5.63 19.36 -6.00
N LYS A 143 4.85 20.36 -5.59
CA LYS A 143 3.52 20.56 -6.16
C LYS A 143 3.76 20.78 -7.65
N GLY A 144 3.74 19.70 -8.43
CA GLY A 144 3.91 19.81 -9.87
C GLY A 144 4.69 18.72 -10.61
N THR A 145 4.81 17.50 -10.12
CA THR A 145 5.12 16.37 -11.01
C THR A 145 4.23 15.20 -10.65
N THR A 146 3.23 14.89 -11.48
CA THR A 146 2.63 13.56 -11.49
C THR A 146 3.80 12.57 -11.58
N ASP A 147 3.98 11.68 -10.60
CA ASP A 147 4.92 10.58 -10.76
C ASP A 147 4.31 9.62 -11.78
N TYR A 148 4.52 9.96 -13.05
CA TYR A 148 4.05 9.23 -14.21
C TYR A 148 4.50 7.76 -14.18
N MET A 149 5.60 7.48 -13.49
CA MET A 149 6.19 6.15 -13.39
C MET A 149 5.59 5.28 -12.29
N GLN A 150 4.85 5.86 -11.35
CA GLN A 150 4.21 5.14 -10.26
C GLN A 150 3.35 3.97 -10.75
N HIS A 151 2.70 4.11 -11.90
CA HIS A 151 1.87 3.06 -12.50
C HIS A 151 2.67 1.79 -12.84
N PHE A 152 3.97 1.92 -13.09
CA PHE A 152 4.87 0.84 -13.55
C PHE A 152 5.69 0.21 -12.42
N ASN A 153 5.61 0.71 -11.18
CA ASN A 153 6.43 0.20 -10.07
C ASN A 153 6.33 -1.31 -9.88
N GLN A 154 5.12 -1.87 -9.96
CA GLN A 154 4.95 -3.32 -9.85
C GLN A 154 5.56 -4.11 -11.01
N MET A 155 5.55 -3.53 -12.22
CA MET A 155 6.23 -4.10 -13.37
C MET A 155 7.74 -4.13 -13.11
N VAL A 156 8.32 -3.00 -12.71
CA VAL A 156 9.75 -2.87 -12.40
C VAL A 156 10.19 -3.84 -11.31
N ASP A 157 9.38 -4.01 -10.27
CA ASP A 157 9.71 -4.90 -9.14
C ASP A 157 9.59 -6.38 -9.49
N SER A 158 8.84 -6.71 -10.54
CA SER A 158 8.59 -8.10 -10.94
C SER A 158 9.84 -8.80 -11.45
N MET A 159 9.98 -10.08 -11.07
CA MET A 159 11.09 -10.92 -11.53
C MET A 159 11.06 -11.13 -13.04
N LEU A 160 9.87 -11.15 -13.66
CA LEU A 160 9.72 -11.32 -15.10
C LEU A 160 10.25 -10.11 -15.87
N TYR A 161 9.97 -8.89 -15.40
CA TYR A 161 10.53 -7.68 -16.00
C TYR A 161 12.05 -7.60 -15.81
N LYS A 162 12.54 -7.95 -14.62
CA LYS A 162 14.00 -8.01 -14.36
C LYS A 162 14.69 -9.00 -15.30
N ASN A 163 14.12 -10.20 -15.46
CA ASN A 163 14.65 -11.18 -16.41
C ASN A 163 14.62 -10.67 -17.86
N PHE A 164 13.58 -9.94 -18.25
CA PHE A 164 13.49 -9.30 -19.56
C PHE A 164 14.61 -8.26 -19.76
N ILE A 165 14.84 -7.38 -18.78
CA ILE A 165 15.91 -6.37 -18.85
C ILE A 165 17.31 -7.01 -18.85
N GLU A 166 17.48 -8.10 -18.12
CA GLU A 166 18.74 -8.87 -18.06
C GLU A 166 18.92 -9.83 -19.25
N GLU A 167 18.03 -9.78 -20.26
CA GLU A 167 18.03 -10.64 -21.46
C GLU A 167 18.12 -12.14 -21.14
N LYS A 168 17.57 -12.55 -20.00
CA LYS A 168 17.51 -13.95 -19.59
C LYS A 168 16.43 -14.66 -20.38
N ASP A 169 16.79 -15.80 -20.98
CA ASP A 169 15.81 -16.60 -21.70
C ASP A 169 14.79 -17.21 -20.72
N THR A 170 13.52 -17.03 -21.04
CA THR A 170 12.39 -17.61 -20.34
C THR A 170 11.55 -18.35 -21.38
N GLU A 171 11.88 -19.62 -21.61
CA GLU A 171 11.23 -20.44 -22.63
C GLU A 171 9.77 -20.79 -22.31
N ASN A 172 9.32 -20.65 -21.07
CA ASN A 172 7.91 -20.84 -20.69
C ASN A 172 7.51 -19.85 -19.62
N ILE A 173 6.76 -18.81 -20.02
CA ILE A 173 6.26 -17.80 -19.08
C ILE A 173 4.87 -18.23 -18.63
N GLU A 174 4.73 -18.51 -17.34
CA GLU A 174 3.41 -18.77 -16.77
C GLU A 174 2.53 -17.51 -16.81
N SER A 175 1.26 -17.69 -17.17
CA SER A 175 0.22 -16.65 -17.02
C SER A 175 0.19 -16.05 -15.61
N SER A 176 0.49 -16.86 -14.58
CA SER A 176 0.59 -16.41 -13.19
C SER A 176 1.71 -15.37 -12.99
N ALA A 177 2.86 -15.53 -13.66
CA ALA A 177 3.98 -14.61 -13.61
C ALA A 177 3.67 -13.31 -14.37
N VAL A 178 2.97 -13.41 -15.50
CA VAL A 178 2.48 -12.23 -16.24
C VAL A 178 1.51 -11.41 -15.39
N CYS A 179 0.53 -12.06 -14.75
CA CYS A 179 -0.42 -11.39 -13.86
C CYS A 179 0.27 -10.63 -12.72
N ARG A 180 1.25 -11.25 -12.05
CA ARG A 180 2.04 -10.57 -11.00
C ARG A 180 2.78 -9.34 -11.54
N SER A 181 3.35 -9.45 -12.73
CA SER A 181 4.12 -8.37 -13.35
C SER A 181 3.26 -7.19 -13.79
N LEU A 182 2.00 -7.45 -14.14
CA LEU A 182 1.06 -6.44 -14.59
C LEU A 182 0.10 -5.98 -13.49
N ASN A 183 0.27 -6.42 -12.24
CA ASN A 183 -0.67 -6.14 -11.14
C ASN A 183 -2.11 -6.59 -11.45
N ILE A 184 -2.27 -7.86 -11.81
CA ILE A 184 -3.55 -8.50 -12.11
C ILE A 184 -3.70 -9.71 -11.18
N LEU A 185 -4.91 -9.95 -10.69
CA LEU A 185 -5.22 -11.21 -10.01
C LEU A 185 -5.29 -12.34 -11.03
N TYR A 186 -4.51 -13.40 -10.82
CA TYR A 186 -4.53 -14.53 -11.74
C TYR A 186 -5.85 -15.30 -11.65
N SER A 187 -6.47 -15.52 -12.80
CA SER A 187 -7.66 -16.34 -12.99
C SER A 187 -7.54 -17.02 -14.35
N SER A 188 -7.51 -18.35 -14.38
CA SER A 188 -7.39 -19.10 -15.64
C SER A 188 -8.57 -18.88 -16.59
N THR A 189 -9.74 -18.47 -16.08
CA THR A 189 -10.95 -18.25 -16.88
C THR A 189 -11.03 -16.85 -17.48
N THR A 190 -10.40 -15.85 -16.85
CA THR A 190 -10.47 -14.44 -17.28
C THR A 190 -9.13 -13.88 -17.73
N PHE A 191 -8.05 -14.66 -17.63
CA PHE A 191 -6.67 -14.23 -17.90
C PHE A 191 -6.52 -13.44 -19.20
N ASP A 192 -7.00 -13.97 -20.34
CA ASP A 192 -6.82 -13.31 -21.65
C ASP A 192 -7.49 -11.93 -21.71
N LYS A 193 -8.68 -11.82 -21.11
CA LYS A 193 -9.42 -10.56 -21.04
C LYS A 193 -8.68 -9.57 -20.14
N ASP A 194 -8.35 -10.00 -18.93
CA ASP A 194 -7.71 -9.15 -17.92
C ASP A 194 -6.32 -8.67 -18.41
N TYR A 195 -5.57 -9.55 -19.08
CA TYR A 195 -4.30 -9.23 -19.73
C TYR A 195 -4.48 -8.13 -20.77
N ARG A 196 -5.41 -8.27 -21.71
CA ARG A 196 -5.64 -7.28 -22.78
C ARG A 196 -6.06 -5.93 -22.23
N GLU A 197 -6.96 -5.91 -21.25
CA GLU A 197 -7.42 -4.68 -20.60
C GLU A 197 -6.26 -3.97 -19.89
N LYS A 198 -5.47 -4.71 -19.13
CA LYS A 198 -4.34 -4.14 -18.39
C LYS A 198 -3.20 -3.70 -19.32
N ARG A 199 -2.92 -4.45 -20.37
CA ARG A 199 -1.99 -4.09 -21.44
C ARG A 199 -2.41 -2.76 -22.10
N LYS A 200 -3.70 -2.63 -22.47
CA LYS A 200 -4.23 -1.37 -23.04
C LYS A 200 -4.12 -0.22 -22.06
N PHE A 201 -4.38 -0.44 -20.78
CA PHE A 201 -4.17 0.55 -19.74
C PHE A 201 -2.72 1.06 -19.71
N TYR A 202 -1.74 0.16 -19.68
CA TYR A 202 -0.32 0.56 -19.67
C TYR A 202 0.08 1.30 -20.94
N GLN A 203 -0.35 0.84 -22.12
CA GLN A 203 -0.07 1.53 -23.37
C GLN A 203 -0.65 2.95 -23.39
N ASN A 204 -1.90 3.13 -22.95
CA ASN A 204 -2.52 4.45 -22.85
C ASN A 204 -1.78 5.37 -21.88
N LYS A 205 -1.23 4.81 -20.79
CA LYS A 205 -0.40 5.57 -19.85
C LYS A 205 0.89 6.04 -20.51
N ILE A 206 1.61 5.16 -21.22
CA ILE A 206 2.84 5.54 -21.92
C ILE A 206 2.55 6.64 -22.95
N ILE A 207 1.48 6.51 -23.75
CA ILE A 207 1.07 7.52 -24.73
C ILE A 207 0.76 8.86 -24.06
N ALA A 208 0.01 8.86 -22.95
CA ALA A 208 -0.32 10.08 -22.22
C ALA A 208 0.95 10.76 -21.69
N ILE A 209 1.88 10.00 -21.12
CA ILE A 209 3.16 10.52 -20.59
C ILE A 209 4.00 11.16 -21.70
N LYS A 210 4.14 10.46 -22.85
CA LYS A 210 4.86 10.98 -24.01
C LYS A 210 4.18 12.24 -24.57
N LYS A 211 2.84 12.28 -24.61
CA LYS A 211 2.06 13.43 -25.07
C LYS A 211 2.21 14.65 -24.16
N ASP A 212 2.36 14.44 -22.86
CA ASP A 212 2.60 15.49 -21.86
C ASP A 212 4.05 16.04 -21.94
N GLY A 213 4.87 15.58 -22.89
CA GLY A 213 6.24 16.07 -23.13
C GLY A 213 7.31 15.42 -22.26
N HIS A 214 6.96 14.38 -21.50
CA HIS A 214 7.92 13.66 -20.67
C HIS A 214 8.65 12.59 -21.48
N SER A 215 9.97 12.75 -21.59
CA SER A 215 10.88 11.76 -22.16
C SER A 215 11.64 11.07 -21.05
N ASP A 216 11.26 9.84 -20.75
CA ASP A 216 12.01 8.96 -19.84
C ASP A 216 12.36 7.68 -20.61
N PRO A 217 13.65 7.30 -20.69
CA PRO A 217 14.09 6.11 -21.43
C PRO A 217 13.41 4.80 -20.99
N ARG A 218 12.90 4.74 -19.76
CA ARG A 218 12.18 3.57 -19.25
C ARG A 218 10.84 3.36 -19.95
N LEU A 219 10.22 4.40 -20.51
CA LEU A 219 8.96 4.28 -21.26
C LEU A 219 9.11 3.37 -22.47
N ASP A 220 10.21 3.49 -23.19
CA ASP A 220 10.50 2.64 -24.34
C ASP A 220 10.74 1.20 -23.89
N LYS A 221 11.42 1.00 -22.76
CA LYS A 221 11.58 -0.33 -22.14
C LYS A 221 10.26 -0.95 -21.68
N PHE A 222 9.31 -0.15 -21.21
CA PHE A 222 7.97 -0.66 -20.91
C PHE A 222 7.21 -1.05 -22.18
N GLU A 223 7.30 -0.28 -23.26
CA GLU A 223 6.70 -0.66 -24.56
C GLU A 223 7.31 -1.94 -25.12
N GLU A 224 8.64 -2.07 -25.06
CA GLU A 224 9.36 -3.28 -25.47
C GLU A 224 8.92 -4.49 -24.64
N PHE A 225 8.82 -4.34 -23.31
CA PHE A 225 8.37 -5.41 -22.42
C PHE A 225 6.94 -5.86 -22.72
N LEU A 226 6.00 -4.93 -22.91
CA LEU A 226 4.61 -5.26 -23.26
C LEU A 226 4.54 -5.97 -24.61
N SER A 227 5.35 -5.55 -25.59
CA SER A 227 5.43 -6.20 -26.90
C SER A 227 6.04 -7.60 -26.81
N TRP A 228 7.04 -7.77 -25.94
CA TRP A 228 7.64 -9.07 -25.65
C TRP A 228 6.65 -10.03 -24.99
N LEU A 229 5.84 -9.54 -24.03
CA LEU A 229 4.75 -10.32 -23.45
C LEU A 229 3.71 -10.72 -24.50
N ASP A 230 3.32 -9.82 -25.40
CA ASP A 230 2.36 -10.14 -26.48
C ASP A 230 2.86 -11.31 -27.35
N ASN A 231 4.15 -11.31 -27.69
CA ASN A 231 4.78 -12.37 -28.47
C ASN A 231 4.77 -13.70 -27.70
N LYS A 232 5.12 -13.67 -26.41
CA LYS A 232 5.19 -14.87 -25.55
C LYS A 232 3.80 -15.44 -25.23
N MET A 233 2.79 -14.59 -25.10
CA MET A 233 1.42 -15.00 -24.82
C MET A 233 0.62 -15.37 -26.08
N GLY A 234 1.21 -15.26 -27.27
CA GLY A 234 0.53 -15.57 -28.53
C GLY A 234 -0.58 -14.57 -28.88
N VAL A 235 -0.61 -13.40 -28.25
CA VAL A 235 -1.59 -12.34 -28.51
C VAL A 235 -1.13 -11.57 -29.74
N ARG A 236 -1.47 -12.09 -30.93
CA ARG A 236 -1.18 -11.40 -32.21
C ARG A 236 -1.87 -10.03 -32.24
N LYS A 237 -1.11 -9.01 -32.68
CA LYS A 237 -1.58 -7.64 -32.96
C LYS A 237 -2.78 -7.68 -33.92
N ASN A 238 -3.99 -7.61 -33.38
CA ASN A 238 -5.22 -7.38 -34.14
C ASN A 238 -6.06 -6.33 -33.39
N ALA A 239 -5.79 -5.05 -33.70
CA ALA A 239 -6.72 -3.92 -33.80
C ALA A 239 -5.89 -2.66 -34.04
#